data_AF-A0A7C5F7Q5-F1
#
_entry.id   AF-A0A7C5F7Q5-F1
#
_cell.length_a   1.000
_cell.length_b   1.000
_cell.length_c   1.000
_cell.angle_alpha   90.00
_cell.angle_beta   90.00
_cell.angle_gamma   90.00
#
_symmetry.space_group_name_H-M   'P 1'
#
loop_
_entity.id
_entity.type
_entity.pdbx_description
1 polymer ?
#
loop_
_entity_poly.entity_id
_entity_poly.type
_entity_poly.pdbx_seq_one_letter_code
_entity_poly.pdbx_strand_id
1 'polypeptide(L)' 'MERRTEEGPTETARRISIRWKVLLLLGTALVALGIFVDWPAPQESSLPDTSSFLTILGGLLGAAGLLAALRKE' A
#
# COMPACT_ATOMS: atom_id res chain seq x y z
N MET A 1 28.59 13.58 -30.34
CA MET A 1 27.48 12.61 -30.19
C MET A 1 26.78 12.90 -28.87
N GLU A 2 25.78 13.78 -28.92
CA GLU A 2 24.92 14.05 -27.77
C GLU A 2 24.12 12.79 -27.46
N ARG A 3 24.30 12.22 -26.26
CA ARG A 3 23.33 11.28 -25.71
C ARG A 3 22.08 12.09 -25.38
N ARG A 4 21.19 12.26 -26.36
CA ARG A 4 19.81 12.60 -26.06
C ARG A 4 19.22 11.38 -25.38
N THR A 5 19.31 11.37 -24.06
CA THR A 5 18.56 10.47 -23.22
C THR A 5 17.09 10.82 -23.40
N GLU A 6 16.45 10.23 -24.40
CA GLU A 6 15.01 10.08 -24.44
C GLU A 6 14.61 9.10 -23.33
N GLU A 7 14.77 9.52 -22.07
CA GLU A 7 14.10 8.93 -20.91
C GLU A 7 12.61 9.23 -21.08
N GLY A 8 11.99 8.44 -21.96
CA GLY A 8 10.66 8.68 -22.44
C GLY A 8 9.64 8.69 -21.30
N PRO A 9 8.52 9.43 -21.47
CA PRO A 9 7.40 9.47 -20.52
C PRO A 9 6.89 8.08 -20.10
N THR A 10 7.25 7.04 -20.86
CA THR A 10 6.94 5.63 -20.63
C THR A 10 7.62 5.03 -19.39
N GLU A 11 8.85 5.41 -19.03
CA GLU A 11 9.53 4.80 -17.87
C GLU A 11 8.98 5.32 -16.54
N THR A 12 8.73 6.62 -16.45
CA THR A 12 8.10 7.25 -15.29
C THR A 12 6.67 6.76 -15.11
N ALA A 13 5.89 6.67 -16.19
CA ALA A 13 4.53 6.12 -16.15
C ALA A 13 4.49 4.66 -15.68
N ARG A 14 5.47 3.83 -16.11
CA ARG A 14 5.61 2.43 -15.70
C ARG A 14 5.96 2.30 -14.22
N ARG A 15 6.91 3.08 -13.71
CA ARG A 15 7.28 3.10 -12.28
C ARG A 15 6.11 3.53 -11.40
N ILE A 16 5.35 4.54 -11.82
CA ILE A 16 4.11 4.94 -11.12
C ILE A 16 3.09 3.80 -11.16
N SER A 17 3.03 3.04 -12.26
CA SER A 17 2.08 1.92 -12.43
C SER A 17 2.37 0.74 -11.49
N ILE A 18 3.64 0.48 -11.21
CA ILE A 18 4.04 -0.58 -10.28
C ILE A 18 3.75 -0.14 -8.84
N ARG A 19 4.00 1.14 -8.51
CA ARG A 19 3.83 1.67 -7.14
C ARG A 19 2.40 1.54 -6.61
N TRP A 20 1.37 1.89 -7.38
CA TRP A 20 -0.02 1.78 -6.91
C TRP A 20 -0.47 0.33 -6.73
N LYS A 21 -0.05 -0.58 -7.62
CA LYS A 21 -0.32 -2.02 -7.49
C LYS A 21 0.33 -2.62 -6.25
N VAL A 22 1.58 -2.24 -5.96
CA VAL A 22 2.27 -2.65 -4.74
C VAL A 22 1.57 -2.12 -3.50
N LEU A 23 1.16 -0.84 -3.50
CA LEU A 23 0.41 -0.25 -2.38
C LEU A 23 -0.93 -0.95 -2.14
N LEU A 24 -1.67 -1.29 -3.19
CA LEU A 24 -2.92 -2.04 -3.08
C LEU A 24 -2.70 -3.45 -2.53
N LEU A 25 -1.79 -4.22 -3.13
CA LEU A 25 -1.49 -5.58 -2.67
C LEU A 25 -1.03 -5.59 -1.22
N LEU A 26 -0.16 -4.64 -0.85
CA LEU A 26 0.34 -4.51 0.51
C LEU A 26 -0.79 -4.12 1.48
N GLY A 27 -1.65 -3.16 1.11
CA GLY A 27 -2.80 -2.77 1.92
C GLY A 27 -3.77 -3.93 2.14
N THR A 28 -4.13 -4.66 1.08
CA THR A 28 -4.98 -5.86 1.18
C THR A 28 -4.34 -6.94 2.05
N ALA A 29 -3.03 -7.18 1.92
CA ALA A 29 -2.32 -8.15 2.73
C ALA A 29 -2.32 -7.75 4.22
N LEU A 30 -2.13 -6.47 4.54
CA LEU A 30 -2.17 -5.97 5.92
C LEU A 30 -3.57 -6.13 6.55
N VAL A 31 -4.63 -5.79 5.80
CA VAL A 31 -6.02 -6.00 6.28
C VAL A 31 -6.29 -7.48 6.49
N ALA A 32 -5.90 -8.33 5.54
CA ALA A 32 -6.07 -9.77 5.69
C ALA A 32 -5.31 -10.30 6.92
N LEU A 33 -4.09 -9.84 7.15
CA LEU A 33 -3.32 -10.22 8.35
C LEU A 33 -4.02 -9.74 9.63
N GLY A 34 -4.57 -8.52 9.65
CA GLY A 34 -5.30 -7.98 10.80
C GLY A 34 -6.57 -8.77 11.16
N ILE A 35 -7.25 -9.35 10.15
CA ILE A 35 -8.54 -10.06 10.33
C ILE A 35 -8.35 -11.57 10.52
N PHE A 36 -7.47 -12.21 9.74
CA PHE A 36 -7.38 -13.67 9.66
C PHE A 36 -6.29 -14.28 10.54
N VAL A 37 -5.36 -13.49 11.06
CA VAL A 37 -4.36 -13.98 12.02
C VAL A 37 -4.91 -13.85 13.44
N ASP A 38 -4.76 -14.91 14.21
CA ASP A 38 -5.11 -14.91 15.63
C ASP A 38 -3.97 -14.23 16.40
N TRP A 39 -4.18 -12.96 16.74
CA TRP A 39 -3.18 -12.13 17.41
C TRP A 39 -3.22 -12.38 18.93
N PRO A 40 -2.05 -12.42 19.59
CA PRO A 40 -2.02 -12.53 21.04
C PRO A 40 -2.73 -11.33 21.68
N ALA A 41 -3.41 -11.60 22.81
CA ALA A 41 -4.12 -10.56 23.55
C ALA A 41 -3.17 -9.40 23.91
N PRO A 42 -3.66 -8.14 23.86
CA PRO A 42 -2.85 -6.97 24.17
C PRO A 42 -2.27 -7.10 25.58
N GLN A 43 -0.93 -7.07 25.67
CA GLN A 43 -0.24 -7.18 26.96
C GLN A 43 -0.31 -5.89 27.77
N GLU A 44 -0.61 -4.76 27.13
CA GLU A 44 -0.76 -3.46 27.76
C GLU A 44 -2.07 -2.81 27.31
N SER A 45 -2.91 -2.42 28.27
CA SER A 45 -4.22 -1.79 28.02
C SER A 45 -4.14 -0.38 27.43
N SER A 46 -2.93 0.16 27.27
CA SER A 46 -2.65 1.51 26.79
C SER A 46 -2.38 1.58 25.28
N LEU A 47 -2.13 0.44 24.63
CA LEU A 47 -1.83 0.37 23.20
C LEU A 47 -3.01 -0.22 22.41
N PRO A 48 -3.24 0.27 21.19
CA PRO A 48 -4.24 -0.31 20.30
C PRO A 48 -3.89 -1.75 19.95
N ASP A 49 -4.91 -2.61 19.89
CA ASP A 49 -4.77 -4.00 19.45
C ASP A 49 -4.01 -4.09 18.13
N THR A 50 -3.11 -5.07 18.03
CA THR A 50 -2.29 -5.28 16.82
C THR A 50 -3.17 -5.53 15.60
N SER A 51 -4.26 -6.27 15.76
CA SER A 51 -5.29 -6.51 14.73
C SER A 51 -5.91 -5.19 14.25
N SER A 52 -6.33 -4.34 15.17
CA SER A 52 -6.93 -3.03 14.89
C SER A 52 -5.95 -2.10 14.18
N PHE A 53 -4.70 -2.04 14.64
CA PHE A 53 -3.65 -1.23 14.01
C PHE A 53 -3.39 -1.67 12.56
N LEU A 54 -3.20 -2.97 12.33
CA LEU A 54 -2.94 -3.52 10.99
C LEU A 54 -4.13 -3.33 10.05
N THR A 55 -5.35 -3.45 10.56
CA THR A 55 -6.57 -3.23 9.78
C THR A 55 -6.72 -1.77 9.36
N ILE A 56 -6.48 -0.83 10.29
CA ILE A 56 -6.53 0.62 9.98
C ILE A 56 -5.41 0.99 9.00
N LEU A 57 -4.18 0.52 9.26
CA LEU A 57 -3.03 0.81 8.40
C LEU A 57 -3.21 0.22 7.00
N GLY A 58 -3.66 -1.03 6.91
CA GLY A 58 -3.95 -1.70 5.65
C GLY A 58 -5.09 -1.03 4.89
N GLY A 59 -6.14 -0.59 5.59
CA GLY A 59 -7.25 0.18 5.03
C GLY A 59 -6.82 1.52 4.45
N LEU A 60 -6.03 2.30 5.20
CA LEU A 60 -5.46 3.58 4.72
C LEU A 60 -4.57 3.37 3.49
N LEU A 61 -3.68 2.38 3.56
CA LEU A 61 -2.74 2.08 2.47
C LEU A 61 -3.47 1.60 1.22
N GLY A 62 -4.49 0.75 1.38
CA GLY A 62 -5.36 0.29 0.30
C GLY A 62 -6.16 1.45 -0.32
N ALA A 63 -6.75 2.32 0.51
CA ALA A 63 -7.47 3.50 0.03
C ALA A 63 -6.54 4.45 -0.76
N ALA A 64 -5.33 4.71 -0.25
CA ALA A 64 -4.33 5.52 -0.95
C ALA A 64 -3.90 4.87 -2.28
N GLY A 65 -3.72 3.54 -2.31
CA GLY A 65 -3.43 2.79 -3.53
C GLY A 65 -4.57 2.88 -4.55
N LEU A 66 -5.82 2.83 -4.11
CA LEU A 66 -7.01 2.94 -4.95
C LEU A 66 -7.17 4.36 -5.51
N LEU A 67 -7.02 5.39 -4.66
CA LEU A 67 -7.00 6.80 -5.06
C LEU A 67 -5.89 7.08 -6.09
N ALA A 68 -4.71 6.49 -5.90
CA ALA A 68 -3.60 6.62 -6.85
C ALA A 68 -3.88 5.90 -8.19
N ALA A 69 -4.68 4.83 -8.18
CA ALA A 69 -5.13 4.14 -9.39
C ALA A 69 -6.16 4.99 -10.16
N LEU A 70 -7.19 5.48 -9.46
CA LEU A 70 -8.27 6.30 -10.03
C LEU A 70 -7.78 7.65 -10.56
N ARG A 71 -6.75 8.24 -9.95
CA ARG A 71 -6.13 9.49 -10.45
C ARG A 71 -5.36 9.30 -11.76
N LYS A 72 -5.15 8.06 -12.18
CA LYS A 72 -4.37 7.71 -13.38
C LYS A 72 -5.24 7.43 -14.61
N GLU A 73 -6.56 7.31 -14.42
CA GLU A 73 -7.58 7.38 -15.48
C GLU A 73 -7.94 8.85 -15.77
#